data_AF-D8JVW2-F1
#
_entry.id   AF-D8JVW2-F1
#
_cell.length_a   1.000
_cell.length_b   1.000
_cell.length_c   1.000
_cell.angle_alpha   90.00
_cell.angle_beta   90.00
_cell.angle_gamma   90.00
#
_symmetry.space_group_name_H-M   'P 1'
#
loop_
_entity.id
_entity.type
_entity.pdbx_description
1 polymer ?
#
loop_
_entity_poly.entity_id
_entity_poly.type
_entity_poly.pdbx_seq_one_letter_code
_entity_poly.pdbx_strand_id
1 'polypeptide(L)'
;MSFHGANDDQPLYRPLRFRVLSQEEKLAFNNMAPGAIWLAGPLRGAIPRGWGDNRGGWPIKISCTAYWGMRKDEKLEGRDALPWDDMDFIGRWWFDSYDMADRVRCDLLNELMRREIYEDAKGAWLSFDPDFGLDLIDAEIRRISISKKYEVLTDRELLRSLTWQLELARKVSETMGLT
;
A
#
# COMPACT_ATOMS: atom_id res chain seq x y z
N MET A 1 -31.06 6.02 -25.67
CA MET A 1 -30.31 5.04 -24.85
C MET A 1 -30.12 5.65 -23.49
N SER A 2 -30.75 5.08 -22.48
CA SER A 2 -30.67 5.56 -21.11
C SER A 2 -29.33 5.13 -20.54
N PHE A 3 -28.42 6.08 -20.30
CA PHE A 3 -27.23 5.86 -19.49
C PHE A 3 -27.71 5.39 -18.12
N HIS A 4 -27.53 4.10 -17.84
CA HIS A 4 -27.63 3.61 -16.48
C HIS A 4 -26.44 4.25 -15.74
N GLY A 5 -26.73 5.28 -14.94
CA GLY A 5 -25.80 5.78 -13.93
C GLY A 5 -25.44 4.61 -13.03
N ALA A 6 -24.27 4.04 -13.25
CA ALA A 6 -23.72 3.00 -12.42
C ALA A 6 -23.35 3.64 -11.08
N ASN A 7 -24.27 3.61 -10.11
CA ASN A 7 -24.04 3.83 -8.68
C ASN A 7 -22.82 4.72 -8.35
N ASP A 8 -22.93 6.03 -8.63
CA ASP A 8 -21.83 7.01 -8.47
C ASP A 8 -21.40 7.24 -6.99
N ASP A 9 -22.01 6.56 -6.02
CA ASP A 9 -21.79 6.82 -4.58
C ASP A 9 -21.22 5.64 -3.78
N GLN A 10 -20.99 4.46 -4.38
CA GLN A 10 -20.37 3.35 -3.64
C GLN A 10 -18.84 3.41 -3.72
N PRO A 11 -18.13 3.33 -2.57
CA PRO A 11 -16.69 3.41 -2.59
C PRO A 11 -16.10 2.17 -3.25
N LEU A 12 -15.32 2.39 -4.30
CA LEU A 12 -14.70 1.32 -5.06
C LEU A 12 -13.69 0.55 -4.20
N TYR A 13 -12.89 1.30 -3.45
CA TYR A 13 -11.94 0.74 -2.50
C TYR A 13 -12.27 1.19 -1.09
N ARG A 14 -12.02 0.30 -0.13
CA ARG A 14 -12.09 0.66 1.30
C ARG A 14 -10.74 1.21 1.73
N PRO A 15 -10.68 2.43 2.29
CA PRO A 15 -9.42 2.98 2.76
C PRO A 15 -8.84 2.14 3.90
N LEU A 16 -7.53 1.99 3.90
CA LEU A 16 -6.80 1.42 5.03
C LEU A 16 -6.99 2.30 6.27
N ARG A 17 -7.24 1.65 7.40
CA ARG A 17 -7.37 2.31 8.70
C ARG A 17 -6.10 2.07 9.50
N PHE A 18 -5.32 3.14 9.68
CA PHE A 18 -4.08 3.09 10.45
C PHE A 18 -4.38 3.14 11.95
N ARG A 19 -3.93 2.11 12.67
CA ARG A 19 -3.90 2.14 14.14
C ARG A 19 -2.77 3.04 14.61
N VAL A 20 -3.02 3.93 15.55
CA VAL A 20 -1.93 4.69 16.20
C VAL A 20 -1.11 3.73 17.06
N LEU A 21 0.19 3.62 16.77
CA LEU A 21 1.10 2.80 17.56
C LEU A 21 1.51 3.51 18.85
N SER A 22 1.62 2.73 19.94
CA SER A 22 2.27 3.17 21.16
C SER A 22 3.78 3.41 20.93
N GLN A 23 4.46 4.04 21.89
CA GLN A 23 5.90 4.29 21.77
C GLN A 23 6.72 2.99 21.68
N GLU A 24 6.34 1.96 22.45
CA GLU A 24 6.96 0.64 22.43
C GLU A 24 6.75 -0.05 21.07
N GLU A 25 5.54 0.04 20.53
CA GLU A 25 5.20 -0.53 19.22
C GLU A 25 5.95 0.17 18.09
N LYS A 26 6.17 1.49 18.17
CA LYS A 26 7.00 2.22 17.19
C LYS A 26 8.45 1.74 17.21
N LEU A 27 9.01 1.49 18.40
CA LEU A 27 10.38 0.98 18.53
C LEU A 27 10.49 -0.44 17.96
N ALA A 28 9.55 -1.33 18.29
CA ALA A 28 9.52 -2.68 17.73
C ALA A 28 9.33 -2.65 16.21
N PHE A 29 8.46 -1.77 15.70
CA PHE A 29 8.21 -1.59 14.26
C PHE A 29 9.49 -1.23 13.49
N ASN A 30 10.26 -0.27 14.00
CA ASN A 30 11.51 0.16 13.37
C ASN A 30 12.56 -0.97 13.28
N ASN A 31 12.49 -1.97 14.15
CA ASN A 31 13.39 -3.11 14.16
C ASN A 31 12.92 -4.28 13.27
N MET A 32 11.63 -4.34 12.92
CA MET A 32 11.04 -5.47 12.21
C MET A 32 10.86 -5.21 10.71
N ALA A 33 10.21 -4.11 10.35
CA ALA A 33 9.73 -3.93 8.98
C ALA A 33 9.74 -2.45 8.56
N PRO A 34 10.92 -1.86 8.31
CA PRO A 34 11.05 -0.46 7.94
C PRO A 34 10.74 -0.20 6.46
N GLY A 35 10.18 -1.15 5.71
CA GLY A 35 9.83 -0.97 4.30
C GLY A 35 8.47 -1.54 3.96
N ALA A 36 7.66 -0.79 3.22
CA ALA A 36 6.42 -1.29 2.65
C ALA A 36 6.19 -0.79 1.25
N ILE A 37 5.63 -1.66 0.41
CA ILE A 37 4.91 -1.25 -0.79
C ILE A 37 3.52 -0.80 -0.34
N TRP A 38 3.08 0.36 -0.82
CA TRP A 38 1.73 0.84 -0.62
C TRP A 38 1.05 1.12 -1.96
N LEU A 39 -0.27 0.97 -1.95
CA LEU A 39 -1.14 1.30 -3.05
C LEU A 39 -2.16 2.34 -2.61
N ALA A 40 -2.37 3.36 -3.44
CA ALA A 40 -3.43 4.35 -3.29
C ALA A 40 -4.29 4.41 -4.54
N GLY A 41 -5.60 4.57 -4.36
CA GLY A 41 -6.58 4.62 -5.44
C GLY A 41 -7.76 5.50 -5.07
N PRO A 42 -8.65 5.81 -6.03
CA PRO A 42 -9.82 6.63 -5.80
C PRO A 42 -10.82 5.94 -4.86
N LEU A 43 -11.36 6.70 -3.93
CA LEU A 43 -12.44 6.30 -3.04
C LEU A 43 -13.80 6.34 -3.73
N ARG A 44 -13.94 7.08 -4.83
CA ARG A 44 -15.21 7.27 -5.55
C ARG A 44 -14.96 7.27 -7.04
N GLY A 45 -15.57 6.33 -7.76
CA GLY A 45 -15.70 6.39 -9.22
C GLY A 45 -14.40 6.48 -10.01
N ALA A 46 -14.53 6.36 -11.33
CA ALA A 46 -13.43 6.64 -12.24
C ALA A 46 -13.14 8.15 -12.18
N ILE A 47 -11.87 8.52 -12.09
CA ILE A 47 -11.46 9.92 -12.15
C ILE A 47 -11.46 10.35 -13.64
N PRO A 48 -12.15 11.44 -13.99
CA PRO A 48 -12.10 11.99 -15.34
C PRO A 48 -10.66 12.34 -15.72
N ARG A 49 -10.16 11.76 -16.81
CA ARG A 49 -8.85 12.14 -17.34
C ARG A 49 -8.99 13.46 -18.08
N GLY A 50 -8.43 14.52 -17.51
CA GLY A 50 -8.56 15.87 -18.03
C GLY A 50 -7.77 16.16 -19.31
N TRP A 51 -7.85 15.33 -20.36
CA TRP A 51 -7.46 15.65 -21.75
C TRP A 51 -8.25 14.74 -22.73
N GLY A 52 -9.40 15.22 -23.20
CA GLY A 52 -10.03 14.79 -24.46
C GLY A 52 -10.64 13.39 -24.57
N ASP A 53 -10.38 12.47 -23.64
CA ASP A 53 -10.98 11.13 -23.65
C ASP A 53 -11.82 10.93 -22.37
N ASN A 54 -13.13 11.15 -22.50
CA ASN A 54 -14.13 11.04 -21.41
C ASN A 54 -14.36 9.59 -20.94
N ARG A 55 -13.36 8.72 -21.04
CA ARG A 55 -13.50 7.31 -20.67
C ARG A 55 -13.33 7.03 -19.17
N GLY A 56 -12.82 7.99 -18.40
CA GLY A 56 -12.58 7.82 -16.96
C GLY A 56 -11.49 6.78 -16.69
N GLY A 57 -10.50 7.11 -15.85
CA GLY A 57 -9.49 6.15 -15.42
C GLY A 57 -9.68 5.80 -13.96
N TRP A 58 -9.20 4.63 -13.53
CA TRP A 58 -9.05 4.32 -12.11
C TRP A 58 -7.56 4.41 -11.77
N PRO A 59 -7.05 5.61 -11.48
CA PRO A 59 -5.64 5.80 -11.23
C PRO A 59 -5.25 5.08 -9.93
N ILE A 60 -4.25 4.20 -10.00
CA ILE A 60 -3.65 3.55 -8.85
C ILE A 60 -2.19 4.00 -8.80
N LYS A 61 -1.76 4.56 -7.66
CA LYS A 61 -0.36 4.83 -7.38
C LYS A 61 0.23 3.70 -6.59
N ILE A 62 1.38 3.20 -7.05
CA ILE A 62 2.18 2.21 -6.33
C ILE A 62 3.51 2.87 -5.95
N SER A 63 3.85 2.87 -4.66
CA SER A 63 5.13 3.38 -4.18
C SER A 63 5.58 2.68 -2.90
N CYS A 64 6.71 3.11 -2.34
CA CYS A 64 7.26 2.57 -1.11
C CYS A 64 7.16 3.59 0.05
N THR A 65 7.12 3.09 1.28
CA THR A 65 7.19 3.89 2.51
C THR A 65 7.99 3.15 3.57
N ALA A 66 8.55 3.89 4.52
CA ALA A 66 9.17 3.36 5.73
C ALA A 66 8.36 3.70 7.00
N TYR A 67 7.20 4.34 6.82
CA TYR A 67 6.45 4.96 7.92
C TYR A 67 5.09 4.29 8.12
N TRP A 68 4.83 3.87 9.35
CA TRP A 68 3.56 3.23 9.72
C TRP A 68 2.34 4.17 9.64
N GLY A 69 2.50 5.42 10.08
CA GLY A 69 1.39 6.32 10.41
C GLY A 69 0.80 7.14 9.27
N MET A 70 1.23 6.93 8.01
CA MET A 70 0.81 7.85 6.95
C MET A 70 -0.64 7.62 6.54
N ARG A 71 -1.46 8.67 6.73
CA ARG A 71 -2.71 8.90 5.97
C ARG A 71 -2.56 10.04 4.94
N LYS A 72 -1.63 10.97 5.18
CA LYS A 72 -1.09 12.04 4.31
C LYS A 72 -0.04 12.78 5.18
N ASP A 73 1.18 12.27 5.30
CA ASP A 73 2.21 12.87 6.18
C ASP A 73 3.23 13.68 5.35
N GLU A 74 3.83 14.71 5.96
CA GLU A 74 4.58 15.84 5.34
C GLU A 74 5.72 15.43 4.39
N LYS A 75 6.17 14.17 4.38
CA LYS A 75 7.15 13.69 3.39
C LYS A 75 6.58 13.41 2.00
N LEU A 76 5.25 13.47 1.84
CA LEU A 76 4.59 13.56 0.54
C LEU A 76 4.63 14.98 -0.07
N GLU A 77 5.15 15.99 0.65
CA GLU A 77 5.26 17.40 0.19
C GLU A 77 6.31 17.66 -0.91
N GLY A 78 6.85 16.62 -1.56
CA GLY A 78 7.65 16.80 -2.76
C GLY A 78 6.95 16.20 -3.97
N ARG A 79 6.25 16.99 -4.81
CA ARG A 79 5.57 16.58 -6.08
C ARG A 79 4.71 15.28 -6.07
N ASP A 80 4.63 14.56 -4.95
CA ASP A 80 4.18 13.17 -4.83
C ASP A 80 2.94 12.99 -3.95
N ALA A 81 2.38 14.08 -3.43
CA ALA A 81 1.06 14.08 -2.81
C ALA A 81 0.04 13.43 -3.74
N LEU A 82 -0.91 12.69 -3.18
CA LEU A 82 -2.03 12.17 -3.95
C LEU A 82 -2.72 13.38 -4.63
N PRO A 83 -2.76 13.42 -5.97
CA PRO A 83 -3.12 14.62 -6.73
C PRO A 83 -4.61 14.94 -6.62
N TRP A 84 -5.41 14.04 -6.04
CA TRP A 84 -6.83 14.23 -5.81
C TRP A 84 -7.20 13.93 -4.35
N ASP A 85 -8.11 14.72 -3.81
CA ASP A 85 -8.58 14.62 -2.41
C ASP A 85 -9.42 13.36 -2.13
N ASP A 86 -9.92 12.73 -3.18
CA ASP A 86 -10.69 11.50 -3.14
C ASP A 86 -9.83 10.24 -3.23
N MET A 87 -8.49 10.33 -3.13
CA MET A 87 -7.62 9.15 -3.03
C MET A 87 -7.21 8.86 -1.59
N ASP A 88 -7.11 7.58 -1.26
CA ASP A 88 -6.56 7.10 0.02
C ASP A 88 -5.74 5.82 -0.22
N PHE A 89 -5.01 5.36 0.79
CA PHE A 89 -4.33 4.08 0.74
C PHE A 89 -5.33 2.93 0.76
N ILE A 90 -5.13 1.94 -0.10
CA ILE A 90 -6.05 0.81 -0.32
C ILE A 90 -5.35 -0.54 -0.14
N GLY A 91 -4.01 -0.56 -0.09
CA GLY A 91 -3.23 -1.78 0.15
C GLY A 91 -1.82 -1.47 0.67
N ARG A 92 -1.27 -2.34 1.52
CA ARG A 92 0.09 -2.21 2.07
C ARG A 92 0.70 -3.56 2.41
N TRP A 93 1.95 -3.76 2.00
CA TRP A 93 2.74 -4.98 2.18
C TRP A 93 4.10 -4.63 2.73
N TRP A 94 4.41 -5.16 3.91
CA TRP A 94 5.60 -4.89 4.69
C TRP A 94 6.71 -5.88 4.42
N PHE A 95 7.94 -5.38 4.44
CA PHE A 95 9.18 -6.07 4.19
C PHE A 95 10.21 -5.67 5.25
N ASP A 96 11.20 -6.53 5.45
CA ASP A 96 12.28 -6.34 6.43
C ASP A 96 13.22 -5.17 6.09
N SER A 97 13.13 -4.63 4.88
CA SER A 97 13.84 -3.40 4.51
C SER A 97 13.14 -2.62 3.41
N TYR A 98 13.42 -1.32 3.36
CA TYR A 98 12.96 -0.45 2.27
C TYR A 98 13.49 -0.90 0.90
N ASP A 99 14.76 -1.32 0.83
CA ASP A 99 15.37 -1.81 -0.42
C ASP A 99 14.68 -3.07 -0.95
N MET A 100 14.25 -3.97 -0.06
CA MET A 100 13.48 -5.15 -0.47
C MET A 100 12.13 -4.75 -1.05
N ALA A 101 11.41 -3.86 -0.37
CA ALA A 101 10.15 -3.31 -0.85
C ALA A 101 10.32 -2.64 -2.22
N ASP A 102 11.35 -1.80 -2.40
CA ASP A 102 11.60 -1.10 -3.66
C ASP A 102 11.97 -2.04 -4.82
N ARG A 103 12.75 -3.10 -4.56
CA ARG A 103 13.06 -4.13 -5.56
C ARG A 103 11.80 -4.88 -5.99
N VAL A 104 10.95 -5.28 -5.04
CA VAL A 104 9.68 -5.96 -5.35
C VAL A 104 8.74 -5.01 -6.09
N ARG A 105 8.68 -3.73 -5.72
CA ARG A 105 7.91 -2.70 -6.42
C ARG A 105 8.36 -2.53 -7.87
N CYS A 106 9.67 -2.42 -8.11
CA CYS A 106 10.20 -2.30 -9.47
C CYS A 106 9.83 -3.51 -10.33
N ASP A 107 9.97 -4.73 -9.80
CA ASP A 107 9.60 -5.95 -10.51
C ASP A 107 8.10 -6.05 -10.76
N LEU A 108 7.28 -5.67 -9.77
CA LEU A 108 5.83 -5.59 -9.91
C LEU A 108 5.44 -4.65 -11.06
N LEU A 109 6.01 -3.44 -11.11
CA LEU A 109 5.75 -2.48 -12.18
C LEU A 109 6.16 -3.03 -13.55
N ASN A 110 7.31 -3.72 -13.64
CA ASN A 110 7.75 -4.37 -14.87
C ASN A 110 6.78 -5.45 -15.34
N GLU A 111 6.24 -6.26 -14.44
CA GLU A 111 5.25 -7.29 -14.76
C GLU A 111 3.90 -6.68 -15.18
N LEU A 112 3.46 -5.61 -14.52
CA LEU A 112 2.22 -4.91 -14.87
C LEU A 112 2.34 -4.21 -16.25
N MET A 113 3.49 -3.59 -16.54
CA MET A 113 3.78 -3.03 -17.86
C MET A 113 3.76 -4.09 -18.97
N ARG A 114 4.35 -5.26 -18.74
CA ARG A 114 4.35 -6.38 -19.71
C ARG A 114 2.95 -6.88 -20.04
N ARG A 115 2.02 -6.77 -19.12
CA ARG A 115 0.62 -7.18 -19.30
C ARG A 115 -0.24 -6.08 -19.95
N GLU A 116 0.39 -5.01 -20.46
CA GLU A 116 -0.27 -3.83 -21.03
C GLU A 116 -1.24 -3.14 -20.07
N ILE A 117 -1.04 -3.33 -18.77
CA ILE A 117 -1.86 -2.72 -17.72
C ILE A 117 -1.17 -1.48 -17.16
N TYR A 118 -0.59 -0.68 -18.06
CA TYR A 118 0.16 0.52 -17.76
C TYR A 118 -0.09 1.57 -18.85
N GLU A 119 -0.47 2.78 -18.43
CA GLU A 119 -0.45 3.95 -19.30
C GLU A 119 0.38 5.03 -18.60
N ASP A 120 1.45 5.49 -19.25
CA ASP A 120 2.52 6.28 -18.64
C ASP A 120 2.08 7.72 -18.32
N ALA A 121 1.24 7.88 -17.30
CA ALA A 121 0.88 9.18 -16.76
C ALA A 121 1.92 9.61 -15.72
N LYS A 122 3.11 10.05 -16.18
CA LYS A 122 4.10 10.84 -15.40
C LYS A 122 4.17 10.53 -13.90
N GLY A 123 4.51 9.29 -13.55
CA GLY A 123 4.90 8.89 -12.20
C GLY A 123 4.07 7.75 -11.60
N ALA A 124 4.41 6.49 -11.91
CA ALA A 124 3.87 5.29 -11.25
C ALA A 124 2.33 5.24 -11.08
N TRP A 125 1.60 5.94 -11.96
CA TRP A 125 0.15 5.93 -12.02
C TRP A 125 -0.28 4.88 -13.02
N LEU A 126 -1.07 3.94 -12.56
CA LEU A 126 -1.59 2.85 -13.35
C LEU A 126 -3.09 3.05 -13.53
N SER A 127 -3.64 2.62 -14.66
CA SER A 127 -5.09 2.68 -14.89
C SER A 127 -5.60 1.27 -15.12
N PHE A 128 -6.47 0.80 -14.22
CA PHE A 128 -7.05 -0.54 -14.26
C PHE A 128 -8.58 -0.48 -14.29
N ASP A 129 -9.21 -1.59 -14.66
CA ASP A 129 -10.62 -1.81 -14.33
C ASP A 129 -10.73 -2.22 -12.83
N PRO A 130 -11.68 -1.65 -12.05
CA PRO A 130 -11.91 -1.97 -10.65
C PRO A 130 -12.02 -3.47 -10.32
N ASP A 131 -12.64 -4.24 -11.20
CA ASP A 131 -12.90 -5.65 -10.95
C ASP A 131 -11.62 -6.51 -11.06
N PHE A 132 -10.49 -5.92 -11.47
CA PHE A 132 -9.28 -6.64 -11.87
C PHE A 132 -8.03 -6.34 -11.02
N GLY A 133 -8.05 -5.32 -10.16
CA GLY A 133 -6.81 -4.69 -9.67
C GLY A 133 -6.12 -5.30 -8.44
N LEU A 134 -6.80 -5.36 -7.30
CA LEU A 134 -6.11 -5.55 -6.00
C LEU A 134 -5.65 -6.96 -5.71
N ASP A 135 -6.50 -7.97 -5.97
CA ASP A 135 -6.14 -9.37 -5.73
C ASP A 135 -5.00 -9.82 -6.66
N LEU A 136 -4.98 -9.29 -7.89
CA LEU A 136 -3.89 -9.51 -8.83
C LEU A 136 -2.58 -8.92 -8.31
N ILE A 137 -2.62 -7.70 -7.76
CA ILE A 137 -1.44 -7.04 -7.19
C ILE A 137 -0.95 -7.78 -5.94
N ASP A 138 -1.84 -8.20 -5.02
CA ASP A 138 -1.45 -9.04 -3.87
C ASP A 138 -0.79 -10.34 -4.33
N ALA A 139 -1.41 -11.05 -5.27
CA ALA A 139 -0.90 -12.30 -5.81
C ALA A 139 0.48 -12.11 -6.45
N GLU A 140 0.67 -11.03 -7.21
CA GLU A 140 1.93 -10.74 -7.90
C GLU A 140 3.03 -10.34 -6.91
N ILE A 141 2.73 -9.50 -5.92
CA ILE A 141 3.66 -9.18 -4.83
C ILE A 141 4.10 -10.47 -4.12
N ARG A 142 3.15 -11.34 -3.74
CA ARG A 142 3.48 -12.61 -3.08
C ARG A 142 4.33 -13.52 -3.97
N ARG A 143 3.98 -13.64 -5.25
CA ARG A 143 4.75 -14.45 -6.22
C ARG A 143 6.19 -13.97 -6.32
N ILE A 144 6.40 -12.65 -6.48
CA ILE A 144 7.73 -12.04 -6.57
C ILE A 144 8.48 -12.25 -5.25
N SER A 145 7.86 -11.99 -4.10
CA SER A 145 8.47 -12.17 -2.77
C SER A 145 8.92 -13.62 -2.54
N ILE A 146 8.08 -14.61 -2.88
CA ILE A 146 8.44 -16.04 -2.79
C ILE A 146 9.67 -16.34 -3.65
N SER A 147 9.70 -15.85 -4.90
CA SER A 147 10.84 -16.08 -5.80
C SER A 147 12.17 -15.51 -5.28
N LYS A 148 12.09 -14.40 -4.53
CA LYS A 148 13.24 -13.73 -3.92
C LYS A 148 13.53 -14.18 -2.49
N LYS A 149 12.71 -15.07 -1.93
CA LYS A 149 12.76 -15.51 -0.52
C LYS A 149 12.65 -14.33 0.46
N TYR A 150 11.81 -13.35 0.14
CA TYR A 150 11.49 -12.25 1.04
C TYR A 150 10.23 -12.58 1.82
N GLU A 151 10.26 -12.33 3.12
CA GLU A 151 9.06 -12.33 3.94
C GLU A 151 8.23 -11.09 3.58
N VAL A 152 6.91 -11.27 3.51
CA VAL A 152 5.97 -10.21 3.25
C VAL A 152 4.82 -10.30 4.24
N LEU A 153 4.53 -9.20 4.93
CA LEU A 153 3.48 -9.13 5.94
C LEU A 153 2.42 -8.11 5.54
N THR A 154 1.16 -8.46 5.73
CA THR A 154 0.06 -7.48 5.74
C THR A 154 0.11 -6.66 7.04
N ASP A 155 -0.61 -5.54 7.07
CA ASP A 155 -0.77 -4.73 8.30
C ASP A 155 -1.20 -5.57 9.50
N ARG A 156 -2.15 -6.49 9.31
CA ARG A 156 -2.66 -7.36 10.38
C ARG A 156 -1.58 -8.30 10.90
N GLU A 157 -0.80 -8.89 10.00
CA GLU A 157 0.26 -9.82 10.37
C GLU A 157 1.39 -9.11 11.08
N LEU A 158 1.82 -7.94 10.58
CA LEU A 158 2.83 -7.12 11.23
C LEU A 158 2.39 -6.69 12.64
N LEU A 159 1.15 -6.22 12.79
CA LEU A 159 0.61 -5.85 14.10
C LEU A 159 0.61 -7.02 15.09
N ARG A 160 0.20 -8.21 14.64
CA ARG A 160 0.25 -9.42 15.47
C ARG A 160 1.68 -9.77 15.88
N SER A 161 2.63 -9.67 14.95
CA SER A 161 4.04 -9.93 15.23
C SER A 161 4.63 -8.92 16.23
N LEU A 162 4.26 -7.64 16.11
CA LEU A 162 4.65 -6.59 17.05
C LEU A 162 4.12 -6.87 18.46
N THR A 163 2.83 -7.20 18.59
CA THR A 163 2.23 -7.55 19.88
C THR A 163 2.94 -8.74 20.52
N TRP A 164 3.19 -9.79 19.76
CA TRP A 164 3.87 -10.98 20.25
C TRP A 164 5.31 -10.71 20.72
N GLN A 165 6.09 -9.92 19.96
CA GLN A 165 7.45 -9.55 20.36
C GLN A 165 7.48 -8.73 21.66
N LEU A 166 6.55 -7.79 21.81
CA LEU A 166 6.44 -6.98 23.04
C LEU A 166 6.07 -7.83 24.25
N GLU A 167 5.13 -8.77 24.09
CA GLU A 167 4.77 -9.71 25.16
C GLU A 167 5.94 -10.61 25.55
N LEU A 168 6.71 -11.09 24.58
CA LEU A 168 7.91 -11.89 24.84
C LEU A 168 8.95 -11.08 25.62
N ALA A 169 9.23 -9.85 25.17
CA ALA A 169 10.20 -8.97 25.81
C ALA A 169 9.82 -8.68 27.28
N ARG A 170 8.54 -8.43 27.56
CA ARG A 170 8.03 -8.22 28.93
C ARG A 170 8.28 -9.44 29.82
N LYS A 171 7.93 -10.65 29.36
CA LYS A 171 8.15 -11.89 30.11
C LYS A 171 9.63 -12.14 30.41
N VAL A 172 10.51 -11.83 29.46
CA VAL A 172 11.96 -11.95 29.65
C VAL A 172 12.45 -10.97 30.72
N SER A 173 12.06 -9.70 30.66
CA SER A 173 12.44 -8.68 31.65
C SER A 173 12.00 -9.05 33.07
N GLU A 174 10.76 -9.54 33.22
CA GLU A 174 10.22 -10.03 34.50
C GLU A 174 11.04 -11.20 35.04
N THR A 175 11.40 -12.16 34.17
CA THR A 175 12.19 -13.33 34.55
C THR A 175 13.62 -12.96 34.96
N MET A 176 14.17 -11.89 34.37
CA MET A 176 15.53 -11.41 34.65
C MET A 176 15.62 -10.40 35.81
N GLY A 177 14.48 -10.04 36.43
CA GLY A 177 14.45 -9.07 37.54
C GLY A 177 14.85 -7.65 37.13
N LEU A 178 14.61 -7.27 35.88
CA LEU A 178 14.99 -5.97 35.31
C LEU A 178 13.89 -4.89 35.42
N THR A 179 12.84 -5.16 36.20
CA THR A 179 11.69 -4.26 36.44
C THR A 179 11.34 -4.22 37.91
#